data_AF-A0A3B4FCK4-F1
#
_entry.id   AF-A0A3B4FCK4-F1
#
_cell.length_a   1.000
_cell.length_b   1.000
_cell.length_c   1.000
_cell.angle_alpha   90.00
_cell.angle_beta   90.00
_cell.angle_gamma   90.00
#
_symmetry.space_group_name_H-M   'P 1'
#
loop_
_entity.id
_entity.type
_entity.pdbx_description
1 polymer ?
#
loop_
_entity_poly.entity_id
_entity_poly.type
_entity_poly.pdbx_seq_one_letter_code
_entity_poly.pdbx_strand_id
1 'polypeptide(L)'
;RAACLMLRLRDGQRQTVSVQVETHLSSLIRGISELNQNVSQLLSELVEREKVCAQGELQKTTSSRTETRAEKLPRSLFILQ
;
A
#
# COMPACT_ATOMS: atom_id res chain seq x y z
N ARG A 1 -3.38 7.84 -28.79
CA ARG A 1 -4.39 8.36 -27.83
C ARG A 1 -3.91 7.99 -26.43
N ALA A 2 -4.50 8.54 -25.36
CA ALA A 2 -4.13 8.16 -23.99
C ALA A 2 -5.39 7.99 -23.14
N ALA A 3 -5.36 6.98 -22.27
CA ALA A 3 -6.31 6.82 -21.18
C ALA A 3 -5.64 7.38 -19.91
N CYS A 4 -6.29 8.34 -19.26
CA CYS A 4 -5.72 9.06 -18.13
C CYS A 4 -6.65 8.99 -16.92
N LEU A 5 -6.08 8.87 -15.74
CA LEU A 5 -6.76 9.01 -14.47
C LEU A 5 -6.02 10.03 -13.61
N MET A 6 -6.77 10.90 -12.94
CA MET A 6 -6.24 11.88 -12.00
C MET A 6 -6.71 11.55 -10.58
N LEU A 7 -5.77 11.52 -9.65
CA LEU A 7 -6.02 11.42 -8.22
C LEU A 7 -5.75 12.77 -7.59
N ARG A 8 -6.64 13.18 -6.69
CA ARG A 8 -6.45 14.34 -5.83
C ARG A 8 -6.34 13.85 -4.40
N LEU A 9 -5.19 14.09 -3.80
CA LEU A 9 -4.90 13.73 -2.42
C LEU A 9 -5.44 14.78 -1.45
N ARG A 10 -5.57 14.40 -0.18
CA ARG A 10 -6.12 15.26 0.89
C ARG A 10 -5.22 16.46 1.20
N ASP A 11 -3.92 16.33 0.99
CA ASP A 11 -2.94 17.42 1.09
C ASP A 11 -3.01 18.41 -0.10
N GLY A 12 -3.92 18.17 -1.05
CA GLY A 12 -4.10 18.99 -2.23
C GLY A 12 -3.21 18.60 -3.41
N GLN A 13 -2.29 17.65 -3.24
CA GLN A 13 -1.45 17.18 -4.34
C GLN A 13 -2.29 16.44 -5.39
N ARG A 14 -1.86 16.54 -6.65
CA ARG A 14 -2.48 15.86 -7.78
C ARG A 14 -1.48 14.89 -8.40
N GLN A 15 -1.93 13.67 -8.66
CA GLN A 15 -1.17 12.68 -9.39
C GLN A 15 -1.95 12.25 -10.62
N THR A 16 -1.26 12.16 -11.75
CA THR A 16 -1.86 11.71 -13.01
C THR A 16 -1.19 10.42 -13.44
N VAL A 17 -1.99 9.40 -13.70
CA VAL A 17 -1.55 8.15 -14.32
C VAL A 17 -2.10 8.13 -15.74
N SER A 18 -1.24 7.92 -16.72
CA SER A 18 -1.62 7.88 -18.13
C SER A 18 -1.02 6.67 -18.81
N VAL A 19 -1.84 5.97 -19.59
CA VAL A 19 -1.42 4.83 -20.41
C VAL A 19 -1.70 5.16 -21.87
N GLN A 20 -0.73 4.91 -22.75
CA GLN A 20 -0.92 5.09 -24.19
C GLN A 20 -1.87 4.02 -24.74
N VAL A 21 -2.84 4.45 -25.54
CA VAL A 21 -3.81 3.57 -26.19
C VAL A 21 -3.90 3.89 -27.68
N GLU A 22 -4.06 2.83 -28.47
CA GLU A 22 -4.29 2.91 -29.91
C GLU A 22 -5.79 2.92 -30.22
N THR A 23 -6.14 2.99 -31.50
CA THR A 23 -7.53 3.07 -31.97
C THR A 23 -8.29 1.74 -31.88
N HIS A 24 -7.59 0.61 -31.79
CA HIS A 24 -8.21 -0.71 -31.77
C HIS A 24 -8.74 -1.07 -30.37
N LEU A 25 -9.90 -1.75 -30.33
CA LEU A 25 -10.57 -2.13 -29.09
C LEU A 25 -9.67 -2.96 -28.15
N SER A 26 -8.87 -3.87 -28.71
CA SER A 26 -7.91 -4.67 -27.93
C SER A 26 -6.87 -3.82 -27.21
N SER A 27 -6.37 -2.76 -27.87
CA SER A 27 -5.44 -1.80 -27.27
C SER A 27 -6.10 -0.99 -26.15
N LEU A 28 -7.37 -0.61 -26.34
CA LEU A 28 -8.14 0.09 -25.31
C LEU A 28 -8.38 -0.79 -24.07
N ILE A 29 -8.78 -2.05 -24.26
CA ILE A 29 -8.98 -3.01 -23.15
C ILE A 29 -7.67 -3.22 -22.39
N ARG A 30 -6.56 -3.44 -23.11
CA ARG A 30 -5.23 -3.59 -22.48
C ARG A 30 -4.83 -2.34 -21.71
N GLY A 31 -5.04 -1.16 -22.29
CA GLY A 31 -4.73 0.11 -21.63
C GLY A 31 -5.56 0.36 -20.38
N ILE A 32 -6.84 -0.03 -20.36
CA ILE A 32 -7.69 0.04 -19.16
C ILE A 32 -7.18 -0.93 -18.08
N SER A 33 -6.84 -2.17 -18.44
CA SER A 33 -6.29 -3.14 -17.49
C SER A 33 -4.97 -2.66 -16.88
N GLU A 34 -4.07 -2.11 -17.70
CA GLU A 34 -2.81 -1.52 -17.25
C GLU A 34 -3.05 -0.32 -16.32
N LEU A 35 -3.97 0.58 -16.69
CA LEU A 35 -4.33 1.72 -15.86
C LEU A 35 -4.88 1.26 -14.50
N ASN A 36 -5.73 0.24 -14.47
CA ASN A 36 -6.27 -0.32 -13.22
C ASN A 36 -5.16 -0.90 -12.33
N GLN A 37 -4.19 -1.60 -12.92
CA GLN A 37 -3.08 -2.17 -12.17
C GLN A 37 -2.19 -1.07 -11.58
N ASN A 38 -1.83 -0.07 -12.39
CA ASN A 38 -1.04 1.08 -11.96
C ASN A 38 -1.73 1.86 -10.83
N VAL A 39 -3.04 2.09 -10.93
CA VAL A 39 -3.83 2.78 -9.91
C VAL A 39 -3.93 1.94 -8.63
N SER A 40 -4.14 0.63 -8.74
CA SER A 40 -4.21 -0.26 -7.57
C SER A 40 -2.90 -0.28 -6.80
N GLN A 41 -1.77 -0.32 -7.52
CA GLN A 41 -0.45 -0.24 -6.90
C GLN A 41 -0.24 1.12 -6.21
N LEU A 42 -0.55 2.22 -6.90
CA LEU A 42 -0.39 3.56 -6.34
C LEU A 42 -1.24 3.77 -5.08
N LEU A 43 -2.50 3.31 -5.08
CA LEU A 43 -3.35 3.38 -3.90
C LEU A 43 -2.81 2.53 -2.75
N SER A 44 -2.28 1.34 -3.03
CA SER A 44 -1.64 0.49 -2.01
C SER A 44 -0.44 1.19 -1.39
N GLU A 45 0.43 1.80 -2.19
CA GLU A 45 1.58 2.58 -1.69
C GLU A 45 1.15 3.78 -0.83
N LEU A 46 0.09 4.49 -1.22
CA LEU A 46 -0.44 5.61 -0.45
C LEU A 46 -1.00 5.16 0.91
N VAL A 47 -1.69 4.02 0.94
CA VAL A 47 -2.19 3.41 2.18
C VAL A 47 -1.04 3.01 3.09
N GLU A 48 0.01 2.37 2.56
CA GLU A 48 1.18 1.99 3.37
C GLU A 48 1.92 3.22 3.93
N ARG A 49 2.07 4.30 3.14
CA ARG A 49 2.64 5.56 3.64
C ARG A 49 1.82 6.16 4.77
N GLU A 50 0.50 6.12 4.67
CA GLU A 50 -0.39 6.62 5.71
C GLU A 50 -0.29 5.80 7.00
N LYS A 51 -0.19 4.47 6.89
CA LYS A 51 0.02 3.57 8.06
C LYS A 51 1.32 3.89 8.80
N VAL A 52 2.41 4.14 8.09
CA VAL A 52 3.70 4.49 8.70
C VAL A 52 3.60 5.80 9.49
N CYS A 53 2.94 6.83 8.93
CA CYS A 53 2.69 8.07 9.65
C CYS A 53 1.87 7.86 10.93
N ALA A 54 0.81 7.05 10.86
CA ALA A 54 -0.03 6.75 12.03
C ALA A 54 0.69 5.90 13.09
N GLN A 55 1.55 4.97 12.67
CA GLN A 55 2.28 4.08 13.58
C GLN A 55 3.44 4.79 14.31
N GLY A 56 4.01 5.85 13.71
CA GLY A 56 5.02 6.69 14.35
C GLY A 56 4.53 7.47 15.57
N GLU A 57 3.23 7.76 15.65
CA GLU A 57 2.65 8.49 16.80
C GLU A 57 2.35 7.57 18.00
N LEU A 58 2.29 6.25 17.82
CA LEU A 58 1.95 5.30 18.90
C LEU A 58 3.18 4.80 19.68
N GLN A 59 4.41 5.00 19.20
CA GLN A 59 5.63 4.45 19.84
C GLN A 59 6.30 5.39 20.85
N LYS A 60 5.76 6.59 21.11
CA LYS A 60 6.41 7.56 22.03
C LYS A 60 6.06 7.38 23.52
N THR A 61 5.28 6.36 23.90
CA THR A 61 4.86 6.15 25.31
C THR A 61 5.35 4.86 25.97
N THR A 62 6.25 4.08 25.35
CA THR A 62 6.83 2.88 25.99
C THR A 62 8.36 2.88 25.99
N SER A 63 8.92 3.88 26.68
CA SER A 63 10.21 3.75 27.38
C SER A 63 9.87 3.84 28.86
N SER A 64 10.10 2.86 29.74
CA SER A 64 11.34 2.12 29.98
C SER A 64 11.08 0.96 30.96
N ARG A 65 11.65 -0.23 30.75
CA ARG A 65 12.42 -1.01 31.76
C ARG A 65 13.01 -2.29 31.15
N THR A 66 14.34 -2.31 31.02
CA THR A 66 15.14 -3.51 30.78
C THR A 66 15.23 -4.36 32.04
N GLU A 67 14.99 -5.67 31.95
CA GLU A 67 15.64 -6.68 32.81
C GLU A 67 15.68 -8.03 32.08
N THR A 68 16.91 -8.49 31.83
CA THR A 68 17.32 -9.73 31.16
C THR A 68 17.20 -10.95 32.08
N ARG A 69 16.52 -12.03 31.67
CA ARG A 69 17.01 -13.41 31.90
C ARG A 69 16.24 -14.46 31.08
N ALA A 70 17.01 -15.31 30.42
CA ALA A 70 16.56 -16.45 29.63
C ALA A 70 15.98 -17.58 30.49
N GLU A 71 15.01 -18.34 29.98
CA GLU A 71 15.01 -19.81 30.03
C GLU A 71 14.04 -20.44 29.01
N LYS A 72 14.33 -21.71 28.70
CA LYS A 72 13.97 -22.54 27.51
C LYS A 72 12.48 -22.76 27.20
N LEU A 73 12.20 -22.92 25.90
CA LEU A 73 11.00 -23.51 25.28
C LEU A 73 10.69 -24.93 25.81
N PRO A 74 9.44 -25.41 25.63
CA PRO A 74 9.27 -26.36 24.53
C PRO A 74 8.11 -26.06 23.58
N ARG A 75 8.30 -26.57 22.36
CA ARG A 75 7.39 -26.60 21.23
C ARG A 75 6.13 -27.40 21.57
N SER A 76 4.96 -26.81 21.33
CA SER A 76 3.72 -27.45 20.81
C SER A 76 2.50 -26.78 21.41
N LEU A 77 1.66 -26.18 20.56
CA LEU A 77 0.28 -26.63 20.40
C LEU A 77 -0.30 -25.98 19.14
N PHE A 78 -0.38 -26.75 18.06
CA PHE A 78 -1.34 -26.47 17.00
C PHE A 78 -2.72 -26.76 17.58
N ILE A 79 -3.64 -25.80 17.49
CA ILE A 79 -5.06 -26.11 17.49
C ILE A 79 -5.65 -25.43 16.26
N LEU A 80 -5.96 -26.24 15.25
CA LEU A 80 -6.96 -25.92 14.24
C LEU A 80 -8.32 -25.87 14.93
N GLN A 81 -9.13 -24.85 14.61
CA GLN A 81 -10.57 -25.02 14.42
C GLN A 81 -10.95 -24.31 13.12
#